data_AF-A0A2D9QMS6-F1
#
_entry.id   AF-A0A2D9QMS6-F1
#
_cell.length_a   1.000
_cell.length_b   1.000
_cell.length_c   1.000
_cell.angle_alpha   90.00
_cell.angle_beta   90.00
_cell.angle_gamma   90.00
#
_symmetry.space_group_name_H-M   'P 1'
#
loop_
_entity.id
_entity.type
_entity.pdbx_description
1 polymer ?
#
loop_
_entity_poly.entity_id
_entity_poly.type
_entity_poly.pdbx_seq_one_letter_code
_entity_poly.pdbx_strand_id
1 'polypeptide(L)'
;MGSYIPPSSFHTFDPIRNSPDSVVSGIISSISGNHSELLLHAAGMEKVAGLKEGEGATIDRATMLFISILDWQEDWSVPRSLDGGHSRERLGRFPSDDGNAIEYLLRYTKEGEGSDLHNLLEKLCRGLSDDSFGYSGFNEGPGGIEMLGWLDGDDIARIRREIEKGAWTVKSDEPLDGGVQDAFRHLLVFLRAAVKRKCGILMRRHS
;
A
#
# COMPACT_ATOMS: atom_id res chain seq x y z
N MET A 1 -25.13 23.06 -19.02
CA MET A 1 -24.59 21.70 -19.09
C MET A 1 -23.79 21.49 -17.81
N GLY A 2 -24.23 20.62 -16.91
CA GLY A 2 -23.44 20.30 -15.72
C GLY A 2 -22.17 19.60 -16.17
N SER A 3 -21.01 20.18 -15.89
CA SER A 3 -19.72 19.54 -16.07
C SER A 3 -19.72 18.25 -15.26
N TYR A 4 -19.59 17.12 -15.93
CA TYR A 4 -19.39 15.83 -15.27
C TYR A 4 -18.07 15.90 -14.51
N ILE A 5 -18.16 15.97 -13.18
CA ILE A 5 -17.00 15.84 -12.30
C ILE A 5 -16.83 14.33 -12.10
N PRO A 6 -15.79 13.70 -12.66
CA PRO A 6 -15.56 12.28 -12.43
C PRO A 6 -15.39 12.04 -10.92
N PRO A 7 -15.86 10.90 -10.41
CA PRO A 7 -15.63 10.57 -9.01
C PRO A 7 -14.12 10.51 -8.75
N SER A 8 -13.67 11.04 -7.61
CA SER A 8 -12.26 10.96 -7.20
C SER A 8 -11.78 9.51 -7.18
N SER A 9 -10.47 9.31 -7.32
CA SER A 9 -9.87 7.98 -7.32
C SER A 9 -10.20 7.23 -6.03
N PHE A 10 -10.38 5.92 -6.14
CA PHE A 10 -10.63 5.06 -4.98
C PHE A 10 -9.32 4.42 -4.52
N HIS A 11 -9.07 4.44 -3.21
CA HIS A 11 -7.87 3.85 -2.63
C HIS A 11 -8.21 2.64 -1.74
N THR A 12 -7.38 1.60 -1.80
CA THR A 12 -7.48 0.42 -0.92
C THR A 12 -6.21 0.19 -0.14
N PHE A 13 -6.36 -0.52 0.97
CA PHE A 13 -5.27 -0.91 1.86
C PHE A 13 -5.32 -2.42 2.05
N ASP A 14 -4.47 -3.13 1.31
CA ASP A 14 -4.45 -4.59 1.24
C ASP A 14 -3.41 -5.14 2.23
N PRO A 15 -3.72 -6.21 2.98
CA PRO A 15 -2.76 -6.80 3.91
C PRO A 15 -1.64 -7.53 3.15
N ILE A 16 -0.39 -7.29 3.54
CA ILE A 16 0.79 -7.95 2.97
C ILE A 16 1.56 -8.75 4.01
N ARG A 17 2.11 -9.89 3.58
CA ARG A 17 2.96 -10.77 4.39
C ARG A 17 4.43 -10.51 4.16
N ASN A 18 4.82 -10.26 2.92
CA ASN A 18 6.21 -9.99 2.53
C ASN A 18 6.39 -8.51 2.22
N SER A 19 7.56 -7.97 2.55
CA SER A 19 7.93 -6.62 2.09
C SER A 19 8.27 -6.68 0.59
N PRO A 20 7.81 -5.72 -0.24
CA PRO A 20 8.29 -5.55 -1.61
C PRO A 20 9.80 -5.66 -1.78
N ASP A 21 10.58 -5.09 -0.86
CA ASP A 21 12.05 -5.15 -0.90
C ASP A 21 12.59 -6.59 -0.84
N SER A 22 11.89 -7.49 -0.16
CA SER A 22 12.33 -8.88 0.02
C SER A 22 12.09 -9.77 -1.20
N VAL A 23 11.25 -9.33 -2.15
CA VAL A 23 10.84 -10.15 -3.31
C VAL A 23 11.29 -9.56 -4.64
N VAL A 24 11.66 -8.28 -4.70
CA VAL A 24 11.97 -7.56 -5.94
C VAL A 24 13.09 -8.21 -6.75
N SER A 25 14.19 -8.62 -6.11
CA SER A 25 15.30 -9.31 -6.76
C SER A 25 14.88 -10.65 -7.37
N GLY A 26 14.08 -11.42 -6.64
CA GLY A 26 13.53 -12.68 -7.13
C GLY A 26 12.58 -12.50 -8.32
N ILE A 27 11.80 -11.41 -8.34
CA ILE A 27 10.94 -11.06 -9.49
C ILE A 27 11.79 -10.70 -10.71
N ILE A 28 12.84 -9.90 -10.53
CA ILE A 28 13.76 -9.53 -11.63
C ILE A 28 14.40 -10.79 -12.22
N SER A 29 14.90 -11.70 -11.38
CA SER A 29 15.45 -12.99 -11.81
C SER A 29 14.43 -13.86 -12.54
N SER A 30 13.17 -13.83 -12.09
CA SER A 30 12.08 -14.61 -12.68
C SER A 30 11.72 -14.19 -14.10
N ILE A 31 11.96 -12.94 -14.48
CA ILE A 31 11.79 -12.49 -15.88
C ILE A 31 12.73 -13.27 -16.81
N SER A 32 13.91 -13.68 -16.32
CA SER A 32 14.87 -14.51 -17.06
C SER A 32 14.69 -16.03 -16.87
N GLY A 33 13.66 -16.45 -16.14
CA GLY A 33 13.31 -17.86 -15.92
C GLY A 33 13.95 -18.51 -14.69
N ASN A 34 14.63 -17.74 -13.83
CA ASN A 34 15.07 -18.23 -12.52
C ASN A 34 14.08 -17.78 -11.44
N HIS A 35 13.29 -18.73 -10.94
CA HIS A 35 12.24 -18.45 -9.95
C HIS A 35 12.65 -18.80 -8.53
N SER A 36 13.85 -19.36 -8.34
CA SER A 36 14.27 -19.95 -7.07
C SER A 36 14.18 -18.95 -5.91
N GLU A 37 14.69 -17.73 -6.11
CA GLU A 37 14.69 -16.68 -5.08
C GLU A 37 13.26 -16.20 -4.75
N LEU A 38 12.42 -16.01 -5.77
CA LEU A 38 11.03 -15.60 -5.58
C LEU A 38 10.25 -16.66 -4.76
N LEU A 39 10.44 -17.93 -5.08
CA LEU A 39 9.73 -19.03 -4.43
C LEU A 39 10.16 -19.29 -2.98
N LEU A 40 11.32 -18.78 -2.55
CA LEU A 40 11.70 -18.79 -1.13
C LEU A 40 10.77 -17.92 -0.27
N HIS A 41 10.25 -16.84 -0.85
CA HIS A 41 9.41 -15.87 -0.15
C HIS A 41 7.92 -16.02 -0.49
N ALA A 42 7.59 -16.52 -1.67
CA ALA A 42 6.22 -16.67 -2.18
C ALA A 42 5.93 -18.12 -2.63
N ALA A 43 6.22 -19.10 -1.79
CA ALA A 43 6.00 -20.52 -2.09
C ALA A 43 4.52 -20.79 -2.44
N GLY A 44 4.25 -21.45 -3.57
CA GLY A 44 2.90 -21.70 -4.11
C GLY A 44 2.51 -20.75 -5.25
N MET A 45 3.27 -19.66 -5.44
CA MET A 45 3.11 -18.73 -6.55
C MET A 45 3.37 -19.40 -7.91
N GLU A 46 4.16 -20.47 -7.97
CA GLU A 46 4.37 -21.22 -9.21
C GLU A 46 3.06 -21.74 -9.81
N LYS A 47 2.05 -22.04 -8.97
CA LYS A 47 0.72 -22.49 -9.42
C LYS A 47 -0.17 -21.32 -9.84
N VAL A 48 -0.06 -20.20 -9.16
CA VAL A 48 -0.90 -19.00 -9.39
C VAL A 48 -0.42 -18.23 -10.62
N ALA A 49 0.91 -18.11 -10.77
CA ALA A 49 1.55 -17.37 -11.84
C ALA A 49 2.01 -18.25 -13.01
N GLY A 50 1.84 -19.58 -12.91
CA GLY A 50 2.23 -20.52 -13.97
C GLY A 50 3.73 -20.53 -14.25
N LEU A 51 4.56 -20.33 -13.21
CA LEU A 51 6.01 -20.24 -13.34
C LEU A 51 6.61 -21.62 -13.59
N LYS A 52 7.54 -21.71 -14.55
CA LYS A 52 8.25 -22.93 -14.89
C LYS A 52 9.73 -22.63 -15.03
N GLU A 53 10.54 -23.29 -14.20
CA GLU A 53 11.98 -23.04 -14.16
C GLU A 53 12.63 -23.20 -15.54
N GLY A 54 13.46 -22.23 -15.91
CA GLY A 54 14.09 -22.10 -17.22
C GLY A 54 13.25 -21.37 -18.27
N GLU A 55 12.00 -21.02 -17.97
CA GLU A 55 11.11 -20.23 -18.83
C GLU A 55 10.81 -18.89 -18.17
N GLY A 56 11.00 -17.79 -18.90
CA GLY A 56 10.71 -16.44 -18.38
C GLY A 56 9.24 -16.29 -17.98
N ALA A 57 8.99 -15.58 -16.87
CA ALA A 57 7.63 -15.31 -16.42
C ALA A 57 6.81 -14.57 -17.50
N THR A 58 5.56 -15.00 -17.69
CA THR A 58 4.62 -14.40 -18.67
C THR A 58 3.83 -13.24 -18.09
N ILE A 59 3.84 -13.09 -16.77
CA ILE A 59 3.17 -12.05 -16.01
C ILE A 59 4.11 -10.87 -15.82
N ASP A 60 3.58 -9.65 -15.84
CA ASP A 60 4.37 -8.44 -15.59
C ASP A 60 4.84 -8.32 -14.13
N ARG A 61 5.84 -7.45 -13.91
CA ARG A 61 6.49 -7.27 -12.61
C ARG A 61 5.53 -6.75 -11.53
N ALA A 62 4.62 -5.84 -11.86
CA ALA A 62 3.68 -5.29 -10.89
C ALA A 62 2.68 -6.35 -10.43
N THR A 63 2.12 -7.13 -11.35
CA THR A 63 1.23 -8.24 -11.02
C THR A 63 1.97 -9.33 -10.23
N MET A 64 3.21 -9.67 -10.60
CA MET A 64 4.03 -10.59 -9.82
C MET A 64 4.29 -10.08 -8.41
N LEU A 65 4.68 -8.81 -8.27
CA LEU A 65 4.90 -8.19 -6.98
C LEU A 65 3.64 -8.26 -6.13
N PHE A 66 2.50 -7.81 -6.66
CA PHE A 66 1.22 -7.83 -5.98
C PHE A 66 0.90 -9.22 -5.43
N ILE A 67 0.93 -10.25 -6.28
CA ILE A 67 0.60 -11.62 -5.87
C ILE A 67 1.60 -12.16 -4.85
N SER A 68 2.89 -11.84 -4.98
CA SER A 68 3.96 -12.34 -4.10
C SER A 68 3.94 -11.76 -2.67
N ILE A 69 3.37 -10.57 -2.49
CA ILE A 69 3.38 -9.87 -1.19
C ILE A 69 2.10 -10.03 -0.39
N LEU A 70 0.97 -10.35 -1.02
CA LEU A 70 -0.33 -10.46 -0.34
C LEU A 70 -0.33 -11.49 0.80
N ASP A 71 -1.08 -11.17 1.84
CA ASP A 71 -1.33 -12.07 2.98
C ASP A 71 -2.40 -13.13 2.64
N TRP A 72 -2.07 -14.02 1.69
CA TRP A 72 -2.94 -15.11 1.26
C TRP A 72 -3.37 -16.02 2.41
N GLN A 73 -4.60 -16.47 2.37
CA GLN A 73 -5.11 -17.44 3.34
C GLN A 73 -4.47 -18.82 3.09
N GLU A 74 -4.52 -19.72 4.07
CA GLU A 74 -3.91 -21.07 3.96
C GLU A 74 -4.44 -21.88 2.76
N ASP A 75 -5.67 -21.62 2.34
CA ASP A 75 -6.35 -22.22 1.20
C ASP A 75 -6.12 -21.46 -0.12
N TRP A 76 -5.20 -20.49 -0.15
CA TRP A 76 -4.94 -19.60 -1.29
C TRP A 76 -6.13 -18.71 -1.67
N SER A 77 -7.12 -18.56 -0.79
CA SER A 77 -8.19 -17.58 -1.00
C SER A 77 -7.72 -16.15 -0.74
N VAL A 78 -8.44 -15.19 -1.34
CA VAL A 78 -8.12 -13.77 -1.24
C VAL A 78 -8.00 -13.30 0.21
N PRO A 79 -7.06 -12.40 0.53
CA PRO A 79 -6.90 -11.91 1.89
C PRO A 79 -8.17 -11.26 2.43
N ARG A 80 -8.43 -11.48 3.72
CA ARG A 80 -9.52 -10.77 4.42
C ARG A 80 -9.22 -9.27 4.47
N SER A 81 -10.23 -8.42 4.29
CA SER A 81 -10.02 -6.96 4.45
C SER A 81 -9.61 -6.59 5.88
N LEU A 82 -8.78 -5.55 6.02
CA LEU A 82 -8.36 -5.00 7.32
C LEU A 82 -9.45 -4.19 8.02
N ASP A 83 -10.40 -3.66 7.27
CA ASP A 83 -11.44 -2.74 7.77
C ASP A 83 -12.84 -3.36 7.86
N GLY A 84 -12.96 -4.66 7.58
CA GLY A 84 -14.25 -5.35 7.52
C GLY A 84 -15.05 -5.10 6.23
N GLY A 85 -14.43 -4.53 5.18
CA GLY A 85 -15.06 -4.23 3.89
C GLY A 85 -15.54 -2.80 3.72
N HIS A 86 -15.23 -1.90 4.67
CA HIS A 86 -15.71 -0.52 4.70
C HIS A 86 -14.73 0.49 4.08
N SER A 87 -13.81 0.05 3.21
CA SER A 87 -12.69 0.89 2.73
C SER A 87 -13.18 2.12 2.00
N ARG A 88 -14.24 1.95 1.19
CA ARG A 88 -14.93 3.01 0.45
C ARG A 88 -15.52 4.10 1.33
N GLU A 89 -16.02 3.73 2.51
CA GLU A 89 -16.69 4.65 3.46
C GLU A 89 -15.70 5.31 4.43
N ARG A 90 -14.42 4.92 4.37
CA ARG A 90 -13.36 5.38 5.28
C ARG A 90 -12.30 6.16 4.50
N LEU A 91 -11.09 5.60 4.36
CA LEU A 91 -9.98 6.27 3.66
C LEU A 91 -10.07 6.22 2.14
N GLY A 92 -10.83 5.28 1.58
CA GLY A 92 -10.74 4.99 0.16
C GLY A 92 -11.32 6.08 -0.74
N ARG A 93 -12.22 6.94 -0.23
CA ARG A 93 -12.76 8.11 -0.95
C ARG A 93 -12.74 9.32 -0.05
N PHE A 94 -11.54 9.75 0.33
CA PHE A 94 -11.40 10.92 1.16
C PHE A 94 -11.93 12.17 0.42
N PRO A 95 -12.62 13.11 1.07
CA PRO A 95 -13.19 14.31 0.43
C PRO A 95 -12.12 15.34 0.04
N SER A 96 -11.19 14.92 -0.81
CA SER A 96 -10.08 15.67 -1.37
C SER A 96 -10.11 15.55 -2.90
N ASP A 97 -9.40 16.44 -3.60
CA ASP A 97 -9.43 16.52 -5.06
C ASP A 97 -9.02 15.20 -5.75
N ASP A 98 -8.05 14.48 -5.17
CA ASP A 98 -7.54 13.20 -5.68
C ASP A 98 -8.13 11.97 -4.96
N GLY A 99 -8.91 12.18 -3.90
CA GLY A 99 -9.46 11.10 -3.08
C GLY A 99 -8.45 10.43 -2.14
N ASN A 100 -7.23 10.95 -2.04
CA ASN A 100 -6.14 10.32 -1.30
C ASN A 100 -5.96 10.94 0.10
N ALA A 101 -6.42 10.22 1.12
CA ALA A 101 -6.27 10.65 2.51
C ALA A 101 -4.81 10.80 2.97
N ILE A 102 -3.88 10.01 2.41
CA ILE A 102 -2.47 10.03 2.84
C ILE A 102 -1.77 11.28 2.29
N GLU A 103 -2.04 11.64 1.03
CA GLU A 103 -1.62 12.93 0.45
C GLU A 103 -2.20 14.11 1.21
N TYR A 104 -3.48 14.02 1.59
CA TYR A 104 -4.11 15.04 2.41
C TYR A 104 -3.40 15.23 3.76
N LEU A 105 -3.06 14.12 4.44
CA LEU A 105 -2.32 14.16 5.70
C LEU A 105 -0.94 14.78 5.51
N LEU A 106 -0.18 14.39 4.49
CA LEU A 106 1.12 14.98 4.17
C LEU A 106 1.00 16.49 3.92
N ARG A 107 -0.03 16.91 3.20
CA ARG A 107 -0.24 18.32 2.86
C ARG A 107 -0.60 19.16 4.06
N TYR A 108 -1.49 18.71 4.95
CA TYR A 108 -2.09 19.54 5.99
C TYR A 108 -1.64 19.25 7.41
N THR A 109 -0.60 18.42 7.60
CA THR A 109 0.03 18.21 8.91
C THR A 109 1.45 18.76 8.96
N LYS A 110 1.89 19.16 10.15
CA LYS A 110 3.29 19.38 10.49
C LYS A 110 3.67 18.37 11.55
N GLU A 111 4.74 17.63 11.33
CA GLU A 111 5.28 16.73 12.34
C GLU A 111 6.14 17.48 13.37
N GLY A 112 6.22 16.93 14.58
CA GLY A 112 7.10 17.42 15.63
C GLY A 112 8.55 17.02 15.40
N GLU A 113 9.47 17.71 16.06
CA GLU A 113 10.91 17.42 15.96
C GLU A 113 11.21 15.96 16.34
N GLY A 114 11.93 15.25 15.46
CA GLY A 114 12.30 13.85 15.65
C GLY A 114 11.17 12.85 15.39
N SER A 115 10.01 13.29 14.87
CA SER A 115 8.97 12.38 14.37
C SER A 115 9.38 11.80 13.01
N ASP A 116 8.89 10.59 12.74
CA ASP A 116 9.08 9.85 11.47
C ASP A 116 7.75 9.76 10.69
N LEU A 117 6.76 10.59 11.08
CA LEU A 117 5.39 10.47 10.61
C LEU A 117 5.29 10.74 9.10
N HIS A 118 5.90 11.83 8.62
CA HIS A 118 5.85 12.20 7.22
C HIS A 118 6.60 11.19 6.36
N ASN A 119 7.79 10.75 6.77
CA ASN A 119 8.53 9.70 6.06
C ASN A 119 7.72 8.40 5.90
N LEU A 120 7.00 7.98 6.95
CA LEU A 120 6.17 6.78 6.91
C LEU A 120 4.92 6.97 6.04
N LEU A 121 4.30 8.15 6.06
CA LEU A 121 3.19 8.48 5.17
C LEU A 121 3.65 8.55 3.71
N GLU A 122 4.83 9.10 3.44
CA GLU A 122 5.45 9.12 2.11
C GLU A 122 5.76 7.72 1.61
N LYS A 123 6.35 6.85 2.46
CA LYS A 123 6.58 5.44 2.12
C LYS A 123 5.28 4.73 1.76
N LEU A 124 4.20 4.95 2.53
CA LEU A 124 2.90 4.35 2.27
C LEU A 124 2.27 4.84 0.96
N CYS A 125 2.46 6.11 0.60
CA CYS A 125 1.78 6.73 -0.53
C CYS A 125 2.58 6.73 -1.85
N ARG A 126 3.91 6.63 -1.77
CA ARG A 126 4.79 6.78 -2.93
C ARG A 126 5.96 5.81 -2.93
N GLY A 127 6.06 4.93 -1.93
CA GLY A 127 7.21 4.04 -1.76
C GLY A 127 7.49 3.11 -2.95
N LEU A 128 6.47 2.77 -3.76
CA LEU A 128 6.64 1.94 -4.96
C LEU A 128 6.86 2.74 -6.25
N SER A 129 6.86 4.08 -6.20
CA SER A 129 7.26 4.88 -7.35
C SER A 129 8.69 4.52 -7.78
N ASP A 130 8.97 4.57 -9.08
CA ASP A 130 10.30 4.24 -9.63
C ASP A 130 11.43 5.02 -8.92
N ASP A 131 11.20 6.30 -8.59
CA ASP A 131 12.17 7.16 -7.90
C ASP A 131 12.41 6.73 -6.44
N SER A 132 11.38 6.28 -5.74
CA SER A 132 11.50 5.89 -4.32
C SER A 132 11.91 4.43 -4.15
N PHE A 133 11.42 3.55 -5.01
CA PHE A 133 11.68 2.11 -4.95
C PHE A 133 13.00 1.73 -5.61
N GLY A 134 13.47 2.51 -6.58
CA GLY A 134 14.69 2.25 -7.34
C GLY A 134 14.52 1.18 -8.44
N TYR A 135 13.31 0.68 -8.65
CA TYR A 135 13.01 -0.33 -9.67
C TYR A 135 11.79 0.06 -10.50
N SER A 136 11.94 -0.03 -11.82
CA SER A 136 10.89 0.35 -12.75
C SER A 136 9.88 -0.75 -13.04
N GLY A 137 8.62 -0.35 -13.23
CA GLY A 137 7.53 -1.22 -13.69
C GLY A 137 6.96 -2.12 -12.59
N PHE A 138 7.13 -1.73 -11.33
CA PHE A 138 6.59 -2.43 -10.17
C PHE A 138 5.33 -1.78 -9.61
N ASN A 139 5.06 -0.51 -9.90
CA ASN A 139 3.89 0.22 -9.44
C ASN A 139 2.66 0.04 -10.35
N GLU A 140 2.85 -0.09 -11.66
CA GLU A 140 1.75 -0.14 -12.63
C GLU A 140 1.73 -1.46 -13.40
N GLY A 141 0.53 -2.03 -13.54
CA GLY A 141 0.31 -3.29 -14.26
C GLY A 141 -1.01 -3.34 -15.03
N PRO A 142 -1.21 -4.37 -15.87
CA PRO A 142 -2.44 -4.62 -16.60
C PRO A 142 -3.66 -4.69 -15.67
N GLY A 143 -4.84 -4.40 -16.23
CA GLY A 143 -6.11 -4.51 -15.47
C GLY A 143 -6.33 -3.41 -14.43
N GLY A 144 -5.59 -2.30 -14.52
CA GLY A 144 -5.72 -1.16 -13.61
C GLY A 144 -5.03 -1.36 -12.26
N ILE A 145 -4.02 -2.24 -12.19
CA ILE A 145 -3.18 -2.37 -10.99
C ILE A 145 -2.33 -1.11 -10.90
N GLU A 146 -2.56 -0.35 -9.84
CA GLU A 146 -1.71 0.76 -9.46
C GLU A 146 -1.37 0.69 -7.97
N MET A 147 -0.14 0.33 -7.68
CA MET A 147 0.41 0.19 -6.34
C MET A 147 1.23 1.42 -5.99
N LEU A 148 0.90 2.03 -4.85
CA LEU A 148 1.44 3.33 -4.45
C LEU A 148 2.65 3.18 -3.52
N GLY A 149 2.47 2.45 -2.43
CA GLY A 149 3.49 2.27 -1.41
C GLY A 149 3.03 1.27 -0.36
N TRP A 150 3.90 0.97 0.60
CA TRP A 150 3.64 -0.04 1.62
C TRP A 150 4.22 0.34 2.97
N LEU A 151 3.77 -0.37 3.99
CA LEU A 151 4.36 -0.40 5.31
C LEU A 151 4.49 -1.85 5.77
N ASP A 152 5.68 -2.25 6.20
CA ASP A 152 5.93 -3.55 6.83
C ASP A 152 5.50 -3.57 8.31
N GLY A 153 5.67 -4.70 8.99
CA GLY A 153 5.24 -4.84 10.39
C GLY A 153 5.88 -3.83 11.35
N ASP A 154 7.15 -3.47 11.12
CA ASP A 154 7.88 -2.52 11.94
C ASP A 154 7.41 -1.09 11.65
N ASP A 155 7.24 -0.75 10.37
CA ASP A 155 6.63 0.51 9.93
C ASP A 155 5.25 0.73 10.54
N ILE A 156 4.38 -0.28 10.48
CA ILE A 156 3.02 -0.23 11.03
C ILE A 156 3.05 0.12 12.53
N ALA A 157 3.96 -0.51 13.28
CA ALA A 157 4.12 -0.24 14.71
C ALA A 157 4.65 1.17 14.98
N ARG A 158 5.53 1.69 14.13
CA ARG A 158 6.08 3.05 14.22
C ARG A 158 5.03 4.10 13.89
N ILE A 159 4.38 4.03 12.72
CA ILE A 159 3.40 5.04 12.29
C ILE A 159 2.22 5.12 13.26
N ARG A 160 1.75 3.96 13.76
CA ARG A 160 0.66 3.93 14.76
C ARG A 160 1.07 4.71 16.01
N ARG A 161 2.30 4.50 16.48
CA ARG A 161 2.83 5.18 17.66
C ARG A 161 2.96 6.68 17.43
N GLU A 162 3.45 7.11 16.27
CA GLU A 162 3.58 8.54 15.94
C GLU A 162 2.21 9.23 15.87
N ILE A 163 1.20 8.59 15.27
CA ILE A 163 -0.16 9.12 15.24
C ILE A 163 -0.74 9.19 16.66
N GLU A 164 -0.64 8.12 17.46
CA GLU A 164 -1.22 8.04 18.80
C GLU A 164 -0.53 8.92 19.84
N LYS A 165 0.79 9.17 19.70
CA LYS A 165 1.52 10.15 20.53
C LYS A 165 1.03 11.58 20.31
N GLY A 166 0.48 11.89 19.13
CA GLY A 166 0.00 13.23 18.81
C GLY A 166 1.11 14.27 18.65
N ALA A 167 2.33 13.85 18.30
CA ALA A 167 3.46 14.74 18.03
C ALA A 167 3.37 15.38 16.64
N TRP A 168 2.19 15.89 16.29
CA TRP A 168 1.90 16.53 15.02
C TRP A 168 0.83 17.62 15.23
N THR A 169 0.82 18.60 14.34
CA THR A 169 -0.14 19.72 14.37
C THR A 169 -0.80 19.89 13.01
N VAL A 170 -2.03 20.40 13.03
CA VAL A 170 -2.79 20.73 11.81
C VAL A 170 -2.30 22.09 11.30
N LYS A 171 -2.08 22.20 9.98
CA LYS A 171 -1.74 23.49 9.36
C LYS A 171 -2.98 24.41 9.36
N SER A 172 -2.74 25.71 9.48
CA SER A 172 -3.81 26.72 9.56
C SER A 172 -4.63 26.87 8.27
N ASP A 173 -4.12 26.35 7.15
CA ASP A 173 -4.73 26.37 5.83
C ASP A 173 -5.43 25.05 5.48
N GLU A 174 -5.71 24.19 6.47
CA GLU A 174 -6.53 23.00 6.25
C GLU A 174 -7.93 23.40 5.71
N PRO A 175 -8.36 22.84 4.57
CA PRO A 175 -9.63 23.22 3.95
C PRO A 175 -10.85 22.54 4.58
N LEU A 176 -10.68 21.36 5.19
CA LEU A 176 -11.77 20.62 5.82
C LEU A 176 -11.68 20.76 7.34
N ASP A 177 -12.77 21.18 7.97
CA ASP A 177 -12.83 21.23 9.43
C ASP A 177 -12.72 19.81 10.02
N GLY A 178 -11.59 19.51 10.65
CA GLY A 178 -11.30 18.21 11.26
C GLY A 178 -10.90 17.10 10.27
N GLY A 179 -10.58 17.42 9.01
CA GLY A 179 -10.22 16.42 7.99
C GLY A 179 -8.99 15.58 8.39
N VAL A 180 -7.96 16.22 8.92
CA VAL A 180 -6.73 15.55 9.40
C VAL A 180 -7.06 14.56 10.53
N GLN A 181 -7.86 15.00 11.51
CA GLN A 181 -8.27 14.15 12.63
C GLN A 181 -9.04 12.93 12.13
N ASP A 182 -9.94 13.13 11.17
CA ASP A 182 -10.75 12.07 10.60
C ASP A 182 -9.93 11.07 9.76
N ALA A 183 -9.02 11.57 8.94
CA ALA A 183 -8.07 10.76 8.17
C ALA A 183 -7.19 9.90 9.10
N PHE A 184 -6.61 10.47 10.15
CA PHE A 184 -5.83 9.69 11.11
C PHE A 184 -6.67 8.67 11.87
N ARG A 185 -7.89 9.05 12.29
CA ARG A 185 -8.83 8.14 12.95
C ARG A 185 -9.11 6.92 12.07
N HIS A 186 -9.34 7.12 10.77
CA HIS A 186 -9.59 6.03 9.84
C HIS A 186 -8.33 5.21 9.53
N LEU A 187 -7.17 5.85 9.36
CA LEU A 187 -5.88 5.16 9.17
C LEU A 187 -5.55 4.25 10.36
N LEU A 188 -5.77 4.72 11.59
CA LEU A 188 -5.58 3.92 12.79
C LEU A 188 -6.40 2.64 12.81
N VAL A 189 -7.57 2.59 12.15
CA VAL A 189 -8.34 1.34 12.06
C VAL A 189 -7.58 0.28 11.26
N PHE A 190 -7.01 0.65 10.10
CA PHE A 190 -6.21 -0.25 9.29
C PHE A 190 -4.93 -0.67 10.03
N LEU A 191 -4.22 0.28 10.63
CA LEU A 191 -2.98 0.02 11.38
C LEU A 191 -3.22 -0.93 12.56
N ARG A 192 -4.29 -0.73 13.34
CA ARG A 192 -4.64 -1.63 14.46
C ARG A 192 -5.00 -3.03 13.98
N ALA A 193 -5.72 -3.15 12.88
CA ALA A 193 -6.04 -4.44 12.28
C ALA A 193 -4.78 -5.17 11.79
N ALA A 194 -3.86 -4.44 11.14
CA ALA A 194 -2.58 -4.97 10.66
C ALA A 194 -1.71 -5.46 11.82
N VAL A 195 -1.59 -4.69 12.91
CA VAL A 195 -0.85 -5.16 14.11
C VAL A 195 -1.48 -6.41 14.72
N LYS A 196 -2.81 -6.46 14.84
CA LYS A 196 -3.51 -7.64 15.37
C LYS A 196 -3.24 -8.88 14.52
N ARG A 197 -3.14 -8.72 13.20
CA ARG A 197 -2.87 -9.79 12.23
C ARG A 197 -1.40 -10.08 11.99
N LYS A 198 -0.50 -9.23 12.51
CA LYS A 198 0.95 -9.29 12.27
C LYS A 198 1.29 -9.25 10.78
N CYS A 199 0.63 -8.37 10.04
CA CYS A 199 0.88 -8.14 8.62
C CYS A 199 1.23 -6.67 8.36
N GLY A 200 1.82 -6.40 7.20
CA GLY A 200 1.98 -5.06 6.65
C GLY A 200 0.74 -4.60 5.88
N ILE A 201 0.83 -3.42 5.26
CA ILE A 201 -0.21 -2.85 4.40
C ILE A 201 0.40 -2.37 3.09
N LEU A 202 -0.29 -2.65 1.98
CA LEU A 202 -0.05 -2.06 0.66
C LEU A 202 -1.18 -1.09 0.33
N MET A 203 -0.83 0.11 -0.11
CA MET A 203 -1.79 1.08 -0.64
C MET A 203 -1.89 0.96 -2.16
N ARG A 204 -3.12 0.93 -2.68
CA ARG A 204 -3.40 0.90 -4.13
C ARG A 204 -4.40 1.96 -4.54
N ARG A 205 -4.29 2.40 -5.78
CA ARG A 205 -5.24 3.31 -6.44
C ARG A 205 -6.05 2.54 -7.48
N HIS A 206 -7.32 2.93 -7.61
CA HIS A 206 -8.26 2.41 -8.60
C HIS A 206 -8.85 3.61 -9.35
N SER A 207 -8.68 3.61 -10.67
CA SER A 207 -9.22 4.61 -11.60
C SER A 207 -10.56 4.16 -12.18
#